data_AF-A0A453FZ98-F1
#
_entry.id   AF-A0A453FZ98-F1
#
_cell.length_a   1.000
_cell.length_b   1.000
_cell.length_c   1.000
_cell.angle_alpha   90.00
_cell.angle_beta   90.00
_cell.angle_gamma   90.00
#
_symmetry.space_group_name_H-M   'P 1'
#
loop_
_entity.id
_entity.type
_entity.pdbx_description
1 polymer ?
#
loop_
_entity_poly.entity_id
_entity_poly.type
_entity_poly.pdbx_seq_one_letter_code
_entity_poly.pdbx_strand_id
1 'polypeptide(L)'
;KKKRKIPNPDRRVTAPLLSIFLAVGRGQKHRAPSPVGRGQKRRAPSPVGHRDPYTRRCWDRRETPRSVPHRFSLGVEGLRKMGWGISRLIGLKAAVLLAAAYFVHGLGMKVLSLPLIYTCLIAVLISIASHPSVDLPLLLGKASNGSFPLWSWVMFSPFLFFIHLFVLLRRFVKNEPLYTEIADGVYVGGWPSSVERLPPGEPAVIDCTCELPRSSTISENSYLCVATWDTRAPQPPQIESAVRWAVRKRSQNKPVYVHCAYGHGRSVCVMCALLVALGLADDWKAAEQMIREKRPSISMNTLHRKSLEEWSKHLLSPSKGSGESDVSSVILSDYTRKKH
;
A
#
# COMPACT_ATOMS: atom_id res chain seq x y z
N LYS A 1 68.55 -4.84 -14.32
CA LYS A 1 68.93 -6.02 -13.50
C LYS A 1 69.10 -5.62 -12.04
N LYS A 2 68.13 -5.95 -11.17
CA LYS A 2 68.30 -6.39 -9.76
C LYS A 2 66.97 -6.19 -9.01
N LYS A 3 66.21 -7.29 -8.89
CA LYS A 3 65.12 -7.45 -7.91
C LYS A 3 65.74 -7.42 -6.51
N ARG A 4 65.15 -6.68 -5.57
CA ARG A 4 65.27 -6.95 -4.13
C ARG A 4 63.85 -7.11 -3.57
N LYS A 5 63.70 -8.17 -2.78
CA LYS A 5 62.47 -8.69 -2.19
C LYS A 5 62.74 -8.75 -0.68
N ILE A 6 61.68 -8.53 0.11
CA ILE A 6 61.49 -8.95 1.54
C ILE A 6 62.09 -7.96 2.58
N PRO A 7 61.49 -7.72 3.78
CA PRO A 7 60.39 -8.44 4.47
C PRO A 7 59.21 -7.59 5.00
N ASN A 8 58.12 -8.30 5.34
CA ASN A 8 57.12 -7.94 6.36
C ASN A 8 57.61 -8.43 7.74
N PRO A 9 57.40 -7.69 8.84
CA PRO A 9 56.67 -8.29 9.96
C PRO A 9 55.78 -7.30 10.75
N ASP A 10 54.48 -7.59 10.77
CA ASP A 10 53.74 -8.06 11.96
C ASP A 10 54.10 -7.44 13.34
N ARG A 11 53.23 -6.57 13.90
CA ARG A 11 52.38 -6.88 15.10
C ARG A 11 51.87 -5.66 15.91
N ARG A 12 50.54 -5.69 16.12
CA ARG A 12 49.75 -5.37 17.34
C ARG A 12 49.66 -3.87 17.69
N VAL A 13 48.49 -3.32 18.03
CA VAL A 13 47.67 -3.63 19.22
C VAL A 13 46.20 -3.16 19.03
N THR A 14 45.27 -3.98 19.58
CA THR A 14 43.86 -3.73 19.99
C THR A 14 42.72 -3.44 18.99
N ALA A 15 42.02 -4.50 18.57
CA ALA A 15 40.71 -5.02 19.07
C ALA A 15 39.46 -4.07 19.25
N PRO A 16 38.21 -4.61 19.28
CA PRO A 16 37.13 -4.26 18.33
C PRO A 16 35.73 -4.00 18.97
N LEU A 17 34.76 -3.49 18.20
CA LEU A 17 33.30 -3.59 18.46
C LEU A 17 32.56 -3.53 17.10
N LEU A 18 32.31 -4.63 16.38
CA LEU A 18 31.23 -5.64 16.52
C LEU A 18 29.82 -5.01 16.53
N SER A 19 29.14 -4.93 15.38
CA SER A 19 28.30 -5.97 14.76
C SER A 19 27.13 -6.44 15.64
N ILE A 20 25.93 -5.92 15.35
CA ILE A 20 24.66 -6.62 15.61
C ILE A 20 23.76 -6.42 14.38
N PHE A 21 23.90 -7.32 13.42
CA PHE A 21 22.90 -7.66 12.41
C PHE A 21 22.81 -9.19 12.44
N LEU A 22 21.58 -9.72 12.40
CA LEU A 22 21.20 -11.14 12.32
C LEU A 22 21.21 -11.93 13.64
N ALA A 23 20.04 -12.01 14.28
CA ALA A 23 19.53 -13.26 14.88
C ALA A 23 18.12 -13.02 15.43
N VAL A 24 17.07 -13.47 14.73
CA VAL A 24 16.00 -14.29 15.33
C VAL A 24 15.36 -15.09 14.20
N GLY A 25 15.75 -16.35 14.11
CA GLY A 25 15.16 -17.33 13.20
C GLY A 25 15.75 -18.69 13.50
N ARG A 26 15.15 -19.41 14.46
CA ARG A 26 15.04 -20.88 14.49
C ARG A 26 14.42 -21.33 15.82
N GLY A 27 13.28 -22.00 15.74
CA GLY A 27 12.72 -22.66 16.91
C GLY A 27 11.28 -23.13 16.74
N GLN A 28 10.98 -23.96 15.72
CA GLN A 28 10.01 -25.05 15.92
C GLN A 28 10.19 -26.13 14.85
N LYS A 29 10.41 -27.35 15.33
CA LYS A 29 10.69 -28.56 14.57
C LYS A 29 9.43 -29.04 13.85
N HIS A 30 9.57 -29.30 12.56
CA HIS A 30 8.69 -30.19 11.81
C HIS A 30 8.79 -31.62 12.39
N ARG A 31 7.65 -32.23 12.73
CA ARG A 31 7.47 -33.69 12.66
C ARG A 31 6.83 -33.98 11.30
N ALA A 32 7.56 -34.66 10.43
CA ALA A 32 7.00 -35.31 9.25
C ALA A 32 6.41 -36.67 9.67
N PRO A 33 5.31 -37.14 9.05
CA PRO A 33 4.83 -38.51 9.16
C PRO A 33 5.55 -39.41 8.15
N SER A 34 5.63 -40.70 8.46
CA SER A 34 6.01 -41.75 7.50
C SER A 34 4.92 -42.84 7.45
N PRO A 35 4.86 -43.62 6.36
CA PRO A 35 3.61 -44.13 5.78
C PRO A 35 3.39 -45.63 6.04
N VAL A 36 2.38 -46.20 5.35
CA VAL A 36 1.96 -47.63 5.28
C VAL A 36 0.91 -48.01 6.34
N GLY A 37 -0.24 -48.63 6.05
CA GLY A 37 -0.85 -49.11 4.82
C GLY A 37 -2.14 -49.89 5.14
N ARG A 38 -2.95 -50.15 4.10
CA ARG A 38 -3.98 -51.21 3.95
C ARG A 38 -5.17 -51.28 4.93
N GLY A 39 -6.36 -51.02 4.37
CA GLY A 39 -7.33 -52.10 4.13
C GLY A 39 -8.55 -52.23 5.06
N GLN A 40 -9.69 -52.53 4.41
CA GLN A 40 -10.98 -53.04 4.92
C GLN A 40 -11.98 -52.02 5.46
N LYS A 41 -13.07 -51.70 4.74
CA LYS A 41 -14.30 -52.47 4.37
C LYS A 41 -15.42 -52.30 5.41
N ARG A 42 -16.59 -51.86 4.88
CA ARG A 42 -17.99 -52.02 5.40
C ARG A 42 -18.36 -51.06 6.54
N ARG A 43 -19.58 -50.52 6.68
CA ARG A 43 -20.89 -50.63 5.98
C ARG A 43 -21.75 -49.48 6.53
N ALA A 44 -22.61 -48.87 5.71
CA ALA A 44 -23.81 -48.17 6.18
C ALA A 44 -24.88 -49.22 6.61
N PRO A 45 -25.88 -48.83 7.42
CA PRO A 45 -27.14 -48.39 6.81
C PRO A 45 -27.89 -47.27 7.59
N SER A 46 -28.72 -46.52 6.87
CA SER A 46 -29.88 -45.74 7.36
C SER A 46 -31.14 -46.66 7.43
N PRO A 47 -32.41 -46.22 7.64
CA PRO A 47 -32.99 -44.89 7.94
C PRO A 47 -34.17 -44.91 8.98
N VAL A 48 -34.95 -43.80 9.03
CA VAL A 48 -36.34 -43.62 9.57
C VAL A 48 -36.42 -43.10 11.02
N GLY A 49 -37.18 -42.06 11.40
CA GLY A 49 -38.17 -41.25 10.67
C GLY A 49 -38.72 -40.04 11.47
N HIS A 50 -39.68 -39.37 10.82
CA HIS A 50 -40.54 -38.23 11.19
C HIS A 50 -40.68 -37.76 12.66
N ARG A 51 -40.67 -36.42 12.85
CA ARG A 51 -41.85 -35.57 13.17
C ARG A 51 -41.49 -34.08 13.32
N ASP A 52 -42.28 -33.21 12.70
CA ASP A 52 -42.52 -31.77 13.02
C ASP A 52 -43.73 -31.71 14.00
N PRO A 53 -44.20 -30.60 14.63
CA PRO A 53 -43.76 -29.20 14.64
C PRO A 53 -43.77 -28.45 16.01
N TYR A 54 -43.30 -27.19 15.99
CA TYR A 54 -43.61 -26.09 16.93
C TYR A 54 -43.13 -26.20 18.40
N THR A 55 -42.13 -25.39 18.78
CA THR A 55 -42.17 -24.55 20.01
C THR A 55 -40.98 -23.58 20.12
N ARG A 56 -41.32 -22.29 20.04
CA ARG A 56 -40.91 -21.17 20.92
C ARG A 56 -39.48 -21.13 21.50
N ARG A 57 -38.79 -20.05 21.08
CA ARG A 57 -38.26 -18.97 21.94
C ARG A 57 -37.14 -19.33 22.94
N CYS A 58 -35.89 -19.05 22.56
CA CYS A 58 -34.92 -18.39 23.44
C CYS A 58 -33.80 -17.79 22.58
N TRP A 59 -33.88 -16.49 22.32
CA TRP A 59 -32.74 -15.72 21.81
C TRP A 59 -31.79 -15.52 22.98
N ASP A 60 -30.72 -16.33 22.98
CA ASP A 60 -29.64 -16.17 23.94
C ASP A 60 -28.89 -14.85 23.64
N ARG A 61 -28.88 -14.03 24.69
CA ARG A 61 -28.41 -12.66 24.74
C ARG A 61 -26.88 -12.70 24.79
N ARG A 62 -26.23 -12.76 23.63
CA ARG A 62 -24.77 -12.55 23.56
C ARG A 62 -24.45 -11.08 23.83
N GLU A 63 -23.95 -10.88 25.04
CA GLU A 63 -23.42 -9.64 25.57
C GLU A 63 -22.46 -8.97 24.58
N THR A 64 -22.76 -7.72 24.26
CA THR A 64 -21.86 -6.81 23.56
C THR A 64 -20.64 -6.53 24.45
N PRO A 65 -19.41 -6.77 24.00
CA PRO A 65 -18.26 -6.31 24.75
C PRO A 65 -18.25 -4.79 24.73
N ARG A 66 -18.38 -4.22 25.94
CA ARG A 66 -18.33 -2.79 26.24
C ARG A 66 -17.14 -2.17 25.51
N SER A 67 -17.44 -1.19 24.66
CA SER A 67 -16.45 -0.30 24.06
C SER A 67 -15.67 0.40 25.17
N VAL A 68 -14.41 0.01 25.34
CA VAL A 68 -13.45 0.76 26.15
C VAL A 68 -13.31 2.15 25.50
N PRO A 69 -13.49 3.26 26.24
CA PRO A 69 -13.34 4.58 25.67
C PRO A 69 -11.87 4.77 25.31
N HIS A 70 -11.58 4.90 24.01
CA HIS A 70 -10.26 5.28 23.51
C HIS A 70 -9.92 6.68 24.04
N ARG A 71 -9.20 6.68 25.15
CA ARG A 71 -8.56 7.85 25.75
C ARG A 71 -7.61 8.46 24.71
N PHE A 72 -7.92 9.69 24.32
CA PHE A 72 -7.03 10.71 23.72
C PHE A 72 -5.82 10.19 22.92
N SER A 73 -6.01 10.04 21.62
CA SER A 73 -4.93 10.17 20.64
C SER A 73 -5.28 11.32 19.69
N LEU A 74 -5.18 12.56 20.18
CA LEU A 74 -5.13 13.76 19.35
C LEU A 74 -3.78 13.80 18.65
N GLY A 75 -3.62 12.94 17.64
CA GLY A 75 -2.37 12.83 16.89
C GLY A 75 -2.65 12.40 15.46
N VAL A 76 -2.69 13.38 14.55
CA VAL A 76 -2.80 13.22 13.08
C VAL A 76 -4.13 12.63 12.57
N GLU A 77 -4.71 11.61 13.22
CA GLU A 77 -5.94 10.93 12.78
C GLU A 77 -7.20 11.79 12.98
N GLY A 78 -7.29 12.51 14.12
CA GLY A 78 -8.35 13.49 14.36
C GLY A 78 -8.32 14.64 13.35
N LEU A 79 -7.12 15.07 12.95
CA LEU A 79 -6.94 16.11 11.93
C LEU A 79 -7.26 15.63 10.51
N ARG A 80 -6.98 14.35 10.17
CA ARG A 80 -7.43 13.74 8.90
C ARG A 80 -8.95 13.65 8.82
N LYS A 81 -9.64 13.36 9.92
CA LYS A 81 -11.12 13.35 9.98
C LYS A 81 -11.74 14.73 9.75
N MET A 82 -11.02 15.81 10.08
CA MET A 82 -11.42 17.19 9.78
C MET A 82 -11.16 17.60 8.32
N GLY A 83 -10.76 16.68 7.43
CA GLY A 83 -10.56 16.96 6.00
C GLY A 83 -9.28 17.74 5.67
N TRP A 84 -8.33 17.85 6.61
CA TRP A 84 -7.07 18.54 6.36
C TRP A 84 -6.15 17.68 5.48
N GLY A 85 -5.83 18.19 4.29
CA GLY A 85 -4.86 17.57 3.39
C GLY A 85 -3.43 17.58 3.96
N ILE A 86 -2.58 16.71 3.42
CA ILE A 86 -1.18 16.57 3.82
C ILE A 86 -0.41 17.90 3.80
N SER A 87 -0.72 18.79 2.86
CA SER A 87 -0.08 20.11 2.74
C SER A 87 -0.28 20.95 4.01
N ARG A 88 -1.52 21.11 4.49
CA ARG A 88 -1.81 21.86 5.72
C ARG A 88 -1.18 21.24 6.95
N LEU A 89 -1.21 19.91 7.06
CA LEU A 89 -0.61 19.18 8.18
C LEU A 89 0.91 19.37 8.25
N ILE A 90 1.58 19.28 7.10
CA ILE A 90 3.02 19.48 7.02
C ILE A 90 3.38 20.96 7.23
N GLY A 91 2.58 21.89 6.69
CA GLY A 91 2.75 23.33 6.93
C GLY A 91 2.66 23.71 8.41
N LEU A 92 1.69 23.14 9.14
CA LEU A 92 1.58 23.35 10.59
C LEU A 92 2.80 22.78 11.33
N LYS A 93 3.26 21.57 10.95
CA LYS A 93 4.49 21.01 11.51
C LYS A 93 5.70 21.89 11.24
N ALA A 94 5.81 22.47 10.04
CA ALA A 94 6.89 23.39 9.69
C ALA A 94 6.88 24.62 10.59
N ALA A 95 5.71 25.22 10.85
CA ALA A 95 5.59 26.37 11.75
C ALA A 95 6.03 26.04 13.19
N VAL A 96 5.64 24.87 13.71
CA VAL A 96 6.07 24.40 15.04
C VAL A 96 7.59 24.16 15.09
N LEU A 97 8.16 23.52 14.05
CA LEU A 97 9.60 23.29 13.96
C LEU A 97 10.38 24.60 13.87
N LEU A 98 9.86 25.60 13.16
CA LEU A 98 10.46 26.93 13.07
C LEU A 98 10.46 27.64 14.42
N ALA A 99 9.34 27.62 15.15
CA ALA A 99 9.25 28.21 16.49
C ALA A 99 10.22 27.52 17.47
N ALA A 100 10.30 26.19 17.43
CA ALA A 100 11.25 25.43 18.23
C ALA A 100 12.70 25.77 17.87
N ALA A 101 13.03 25.89 16.58
CA ALA A 101 14.35 26.27 16.12
C ALA A 101 14.75 27.66 16.61
N TYR A 102 13.84 28.64 16.52
CA TYR A 102 14.05 29.99 17.01
C TYR A 102 14.31 30.02 18.52
N PHE A 103 13.52 29.27 19.30
CA PHE A 103 13.69 29.16 20.74
C PHE A 103 15.05 28.53 21.12
N VAL A 104 15.42 27.41 20.49
CA VAL A 104 16.72 26.73 20.71
C VAL A 104 17.90 27.63 20.31
N HIS A 105 17.74 28.41 19.24
CA HIS A 105 18.74 29.37 18.82
C HIS A 105 18.92 30.50 19.85
N GLY A 106 17.83 31.02 20.41
CA GLY A 106 17.84 32.04 21.47
C GLY A 106 18.50 31.57 22.76
N LEU A 107 18.47 30.26 23.06
CA LEU A 107 19.18 29.64 24.17
C LEU A 107 20.69 29.46 23.92
N GLY A 108 21.23 29.92 22.79
CA GLY A 108 22.65 29.83 22.45
C GLY A 108 23.07 28.48 21.84
N MET A 109 22.14 27.52 21.69
CA MET A 109 22.41 26.18 21.14
C MET A 109 22.36 26.16 19.61
N LYS A 110 23.22 26.94 18.95
CA LYS A 110 23.18 27.14 17.48
C LYS A 110 23.32 25.84 16.68
N VAL A 111 24.22 24.93 17.10
CA VAL A 111 24.44 23.65 16.42
C VAL A 111 23.18 22.79 16.41
N LEU A 112 22.41 22.79 17.50
CA LEU A 112 21.16 22.03 17.62
C LEU A 112 20.01 22.67 16.81
N SER A 113 20.06 23.97 16.56
CA SER A 113 19.05 24.68 15.76
C SER A 113 19.14 24.36 14.25
N LEU A 114 20.33 24.03 13.74
CA LEU A 114 20.56 23.75 12.31
C LEU A 114 19.71 22.57 11.75
N PRO A 115 19.69 21.38 12.37
CA PRO A 115 18.84 20.29 11.87
C PRO A 115 17.34 20.63 11.95
N LEU A 116 16.91 21.40 12.95
CA LEU A 116 15.52 21.85 13.05
C LEU A 116 15.14 22.78 11.89
N ILE A 117 16.00 23.76 11.58
CA ILE A 117 15.81 24.64 10.42
C ILE A 117 15.77 23.82 9.12
N TYR A 118 16.69 22.87 8.96
CA TYR A 118 16.70 21.98 7.80
C TYR A 118 15.38 21.20 7.66
N THR A 119 14.91 20.56 8.73
CA THR A 119 13.63 19.85 8.71
C THR A 119 12.44 20.76 8.42
N CYS A 120 12.48 22.01 8.91
CA CYS A 120 11.47 23.03 8.60
C CYS A 120 11.45 23.38 7.12
N LEU A 121 12.61 23.67 6.51
CA LEU A 121 12.71 24.02 5.09
C LEU A 121 12.17 22.89 4.20
N ILE A 122 12.54 21.64 4.50
CA ILE A 122 12.02 20.47 3.80
C ILE A 122 10.51 20.32 4.00
N ALA A 123 9.99 20.54 5.20
CA ALA A 123 8.56 20.51 5.46
C ALA A 123 7.80 21.60 4.68
N VAL A 124 8.31 22.83 4.61
CA VAL A 124 7.71 23.90 3.78
C VAL A 124 7.69 23.49 2.30
N LEU A 125 8.81 22.98 1.79
CA LEU A 125 8.89 22.54 0.40
C LEU A 125 7.87 21.44 0.08
N ILE A 126 7.74 20.44 0.95
CA ILE A 126 6.76 19.36 0.77
C ILE A 126 5.33 19.87 0.93
N SER A 127 5.08 20.81 1.84
CA SER A 127 3.77 21.45 2.00
C SER A 127 3.33 22.13 0.70
N ILE A 128 4.22 22.89 0.06
CA ILE A 128 3.98 23.55 -1.22
C ILE A 128 3.78 22.52 -2.33
N ALA A 129 4.70 21.57 -2.49
CA ALA A 129 4.64 20.59 -3.57
C ALA A 129 3.44 19.64 -3.47
N SER A 130 2.95 19.39 -2.25
CA SER A 130 1.76 18.59 -2.01
C SER A 130 0.47 19.40 -1.98
N HIS A 131 0.48 20.70 -2.29
CA HIS A 131 -0.71 21.57 -2.38
C HIS A 131 -1.56 21.25 -3.63
N PRO A 132 -2.91 21.38 -3.63
CA PRO A 132 -3.74 20.95 -4.77
C PRO A 132 -3.46 21.69 -6.06
N SER A 133 -3.04 22.95 -5.96
CA SER A 133 -2.72 23.77 -7.12
C SER A 133 -1.36 23.44 -7.75
N VAL A 134 -0.47 22.76 -7.02
CA VAL A 134 0.89 22.42 -7.49
C VAL A 134 0.98 20.94 -7.83
N ASP A 135 0.55 20.08 -6.91
CA ASP A 135 0.48 18.62 -7.03
C ASP A 135 1.67 17.99 -7.78
N LEU A 136 2.87 18.16 -7.22
CA LEU A 136 4.12 17.67 -7.83
C LEU A 136 4.67 16.43 -7.09
N PRO A 137 4.10 15.22 -7.31
CA PRO A 137 4.52 14.01 -6.63
C PRO A 137 5.92 13.54 -7.04
N LEU A 138 6.44 14.04 -8.17
CA LEU A 138 7.78 13.72 -8.66
C LEU A 138 8.90 14.44 -7.88
N LEU A 139 8.57 15.38 -6.99
CA LEU A 139 9.55 16.14 -6.20
C LEU A 139 10.55 15.23 -5.46
N LEU A 140 10.07 14.11 -4.92
CA LEU A 140 10.90 13.17 -4.18
C LEU A 140 11.83 12.34 -5.09
N GLY A 141 11.77 12.50 -6.41
CA GLY A 141 12.65 11.81 -7.34
C GLY A 141 12.43 10.29 -7.41
N LYS A 142 11.23 9.81 -7.05
CA LYS A 142 10.88 8.39 -7.16
C LYS A 142 10.87 8.00 -8.64
N ALA A 143 11.74 7.07 -9.02
CA ALA A 143 11.83 6.57 -10.38
C ALA A 143 10.62 5.69 -10.73
N SER A 144 10.40 5.43 -12.02
CA SER A 144 9.33 4.54 -12.50
C SER A 144 9.45 3.12 -11.97
N ASN A 145 10.68 2.65 -11.70
CA ASN A 145 10.96 1.37 -11.05
C ASN A 145 10.79 1.43 -9.52
N GLY A 146 10.33 2.55 -8.95
CA GLY A 146 10.04 2.72 -7.53
C GLY A 146 11.25 2.85 -6.61
N SER A 147 12.45 3.00 -7.18
CA SER A 147 13.66 3.31 -6.42
C SER A 147 13.81 4.82 -6.19
N PHE A 148 14.57 5.17 -5.14
CA PHE A 148 14.97 6.55 -4.87
C PHE A 148 16.47 6.71 -5.11
N PRO A 149 16.90 7.77 -5.81
CA PRO A 149 18.32 8.09 -5.92
C PRO A 149 18.88 8.56 -4.56
N LEU A 150 20.19 8.40 -4.36
CA LEU A 150 20.87 8.74 -3.10
C LEU A 150 20.66 10.21 -2.70
N TRP A 151 20.63 11.13 -3.67
CA TRP A 151 20.39 12.55 -3.38
C TRP A 151 19.01 12.80 -2.75
N SER A 152 17.99 12.04 -3.16
CA SER A 152 16.64 12.16 -2.59
C SER A 152 16.63 11.68 -1.14
N TRP A 153 17.30 10.56 -0.88
CA TRP A 153 17.48 10.06 0.49
C TRP A 153 18.19 11.05 1.40
N VAL A 154 19.22 11.74 0.92
CA VAL A 154 19.94 12.75 1.72
C VAL A 154 19.05 13.98 1.94
N MET A 155 18.53 14.57 0.87
CA MET A 155 17.79 15.84 0.90
C MET A 155 16.41 15.73 1.56
N PHE A 156 15.71 14.62 1.36
CA PHE A 156 14.38 14.39 1.96
C PHE A 156 14.41 13.41 3.14
N SER A 157 15.61 13.08 3.64
CA SER A 157 15.80 12.19 4.80
C SER A 157 14.82 12.42 5.96
N PRO A 158 14.61 13.66 6.49
CA PRO A 158 13.74 13.83 7.65
C PRO A 158 12.29 13.44 7.35
N PHE A 159 11.82 13.69 6.13
CA PHE A 159 10.47 13.35 5.71
C PHE A 159 10.32 11.86 5.39
N LEU A 160 11.21 11.31 4.57
CA LEU A 160 11.15 9.90 4.14
C LEU A 160 11.29 8.98 5.35
N PHE A 161 12.25 9.26 6.24
CA PHE A 161 12.43 8.50 7.47
C PHE A 161 11.19 8.60 8.38
N PHE A 162 10.64 9.80 8.55
CA PHE A 162 9.43 10.00 9.34
C PHE A 162 8.26 9.19 8.80
N ILE A 163 7.99 9.22 7.49
CA ILE A 163 6.90 8.46 6.89
C ILE A 163 7.13 6.96 7.03
N HIS A 164 8.34 6.46 6.79
CA HIS A 164 8.66 5.04 6.92
C HIS A 164 8.44 4.55 8.35
N LEU A 165 8.98 5.28 9.33
CA LEU A 165 8.80 4.98 10.73
C LEU A 165 7.32 5.04 11.11
N PHE A 166 6.59 6.07 10.67
CA PHE A 166 5.18 6.23 10.96
C PHE A 166 4.32 5.11 10.36
N VAL A 167 4.63 4.64 9.14
CA VAL A 167 3.95 3.49 8.53
C VAL A 167 4.20 2.21 9.32
N LEU A 168 5.45 1.96 9.73
CA LEU A 168 5.81 0.80 10.54
C LEU A 168 5.12 0.84 11.91
N LEU A 169 5.24 1.95 12.65
CA LEU A 169 4.61 2.13 13.96
C LEU A 169 3.09 1.99 13.89
N ARG A 170 2.44 2.63 12.91
CA ARG A 170 0.99 2.51 12.74
C ARG A 170 0.58 1.07 12.46
N ARG A 171 1.39 0.30 11.74
CA ARG A 171 1.14 -1.13 11.49
C ARG A 171 1.32 -1.99 12.73
N PHE A 172 2.27 -1.65 13.61
CA PHE A 172 2.40 -2.34 14.90
C PHE A 172 1.24 -2.04 15.84
N VAL A 173 0.71 -0.82 15.82
CA VAL A 173 -0.41 -0.40 16.67
C VAL A 173 -1.77 -0.87 16.12
N LYS A 174 -1.97 -0.79 14.80
CA LYS A 174 -3.21 -1.20 14.14
C LYS A 174 -3.05 -2.59 13.55
N ASN A 175 -3.73 -3.56 14.13
CA ASN A 175 -3.74 -4.95 13.67
C ASN A 175 -4.69 -5.14 12.46
N GLU A 176 -4.49 -4.35 11.41
CA GLU A 176 -5.27 -4.43 10.16
C GLU A 176 -4.58 -5.39 9.17
N PRO A 177 -5.34 -6.19 8.40
CA PRO A 177 -4.75 -7.04 7.37
C PRO A 177 -4.04 -6.16 6.33
N LEU A 178 -2.82 -6.55 5.97
CA LEU A 178 -1.98 -5.77 5.07
C LEU A 178 -2.62 -5.63 3.68
N TYR A 179 -3.15 -6.73 3.17
CA TYR A 179 -3.88 -6.79 1.92
C TYR A 179 -5.18 -7.57 2.10
N THR A 180 -6.13 -7.33 1.22
CA THR A 180 -7.42 -8.00 1.17
C THR A 180 -7.72 -8.37 -0.27
N GLU A 181 -8.16 -9.60 -0.50
CA GLU A 181 -8.63 -10.05 -1.81
C GLU A 181 -10.05 -9.53 -2.05
N ILE A 182 -10.21 -8.72 -3.09
CA ILE A 182 -11.52 -8.15 -3.44
C ILE A 182 -12.24 -9.01 -4.47
N ALA A 183 -11.49 -9.59 -5.40
CA ALA A 183 -11.95 -10.58 -6.35
C ALA A 183 -10.82 -11.56 -6.63
N ASP A 184 -11.12 -12.68 -7.30
CA ASP A 184 -10.16 -13.74 -7.59
C ASP A 184 -8.85 -13.20 -8.20
N GLY A 185 -7.77 -13.27 -7.43
CA GLY A 185 -6.43 -12.77 -7.81
C GLY A 185 -6.34 -11.25 -7.98
N VAL A 186 -7.22 -10.48 -7.33
CA VAL A 186 -7.22 -9.01 -7.30
C VAL A 186 -7.21 -8.52 -5.85
N TYR A 187 -6.09 -7.91 -5.45
CA TYR A 187 -5.79 -7.57 -4.07
C TYR A 187 -5.60 -6.06 -3.88
N VAL A 188 -6.10 -5.52 -2.77
CA VAL A 188 -5.87 -4.12 -2.36
C VAL A 188 -5.25 -4.05 -0.97
N GLY A 189 -4.32 -3.13 -0.72
CA GLY A 189 -3.65 -3.08 0.57
C GLY A 189 -2.66 -1.95 0.83
N GLY A 190 -1.92 -2.11 1.92
CA GLY A 190 -0.86 -1.20 2.36
C GLY A 190 0.52 -1.60 1.83
N TRP A 191 1.51 -0.75 2.09
CA TRP A 191 2.84 -0.91 1.49
C TRP A 191 3.53 -2.21 1.95
N PRO A 192 3.91 -3.12 1.04
CA PRO A 192 4.57 -4.36 1.40
C PRO A 192 6.06 -4.09 1.64
N SER A 193 6.45 -4.04 2.91
CA SER A 193 7.85 -3.80 3.27
C SER A 193 8.75 -5.03 3.05
N SER A 194 8.19 -6.20 2.70
CA SER A 194 8.91 -7.45 2.44
C SER A 194 8.09 -8.38 1.52
N VAL A 195 8.72 -9.42 0.96
CA VAL A 195 8.08 -10.41 0.06
C VAL A 195 7.02 -11.24 0.76
N GLU A 196 7.29 -11.64 2.00
CA GLU A 196 6.39 -12.44 2.85
C GLU A 196 5.03 -11.74 3.07
N ARG A 197 4.98 -10.46 2.72
CA ARG A 197 3.86 -9.55 2.88
C ARG A 197 3.18 -9.23 1.54
N LEU A 198 3.56 -9.91 0.46
CA LEU A 198 2.87 -9.84 -0.83
C LEU A 198 1.77 -10.90 -0.92
N PRO A 199 0.69 -10.62 -1.67
CA PRO A 199 -0.27 -11.65 -2.06
C PRO A 199 0.40 -12.84 -2.78
N PRO A 200 -0.22 -14.04 -2.74
CA PRO A 200 0.32 -15.22 -3.41
C PRO A 200 0.36 -15.05 -4.93
N GLY A 201 1.19 -15.85 -5.60
CA GLY A 201 1.23 -15.96 -7.06
C GLY A 201 2.01 -14.86 -7.80
N GLU A 202 3.02 -14.25 -7.16
CA GLU A 202 3.89 -13.22 -7.77
C GLU A 202 3.12 -12.07 -8.43
N PRO A 203 2.36 -11.30 -7.64
CA PRO A 203 1.42 -10.32 -8.18
C PRO A 203 2.13 -9.21 -8.96
N ALA A 204 1.45 -8.72 -10.00
CA ALA A 204 1.73 -7.44 -10.63
C ALA A 204 1.31 -6.31 -9.69
N VAL A 205 2.26 -5.49 -9.27
CA VAL A 205 2.11 -4.49 -8.22
C VAL A 205 1.91 -3.09 -8.80
N ILE A 206 0.80 -2.45 -8.44
CA ILE A 206 0.57 -1.02 -8.65
C ILE A 206 0.81 -0.29 -7.33
N ASP A 207 1.79 0.60 -7.35
CA ASP A 207 2.17 1.41 -6.20
C ASP A 207 1.65 2.84 -6.36
N CYS A 208 0.68 3.22 -5.54
CA CYS A 208 0.08 4.55 -5.57
C CYS A 208 0.78 5.56 -4.63
N THR A 209 2.06 5.34 -4.29
CA THR A 209 2.82 6.22 -3.39
C THR A 209 3.92 6.95 -4.14
N CYS A 210 4.16 8.21 -3.77
CA CYS A 210 5.36 8.94 -4.19
C CYS A 210 6.47 8.86 -3.12
N GLU A 211 6.11 8.45 -1.90
CA GLU A 211 6.92 8.58 -0.69
C GLU A 211 7.52 7.28 -0.16
N LEU A 212 7.07 6.11 -0.65
CA LEU A 212 7.56 4.79 -0.21
C LEU A 212 8.30 4.08 -1.35
N PRO A 213 9.42 3.39 -1.09
CA PRO A 213 10.17 2.69 -2.13
C PRO A 213 9.52 1.35 -2.49
N ARG A 214 9.78 0.88 -3.71
CA ARG A 214 9.50 -0.51 -4.10
C ARG A 214 10.33 -1.49 -3.25
N SER A 215 9.73 -2.61 -2.88
CA SER A 215 10.50 -3.75 -2.33
C SER A 215 11.44 -4.29 -3.41
N SER A 216 12.74 -4.42 -3.11
CA SER A 216 13.78 -4.85 -4.06
C SER A 216 13.45 -6.17 -4.78
N THR A 217 12.65 -7.00 -4.13
CA THR A 217 12.21 -8.33 -4.55
C THR A 217 11.09 -8.36 -5.58
N ILE A 218 10.38 -7.26 -5.80
CA ILE A 218 9.35 -7.16 -6.85
C ILE A 218 10.09 -6.93 -8.17
N SER A 219 9.87 -7.79 -9.18
CA SER A 219 10.45 -7.56 -10.51
C SER A 219 9.98 -6.23 -11.09
N GLU A 220 10.89 -5.49 -11.74
CA GLU A 220 10.55 -4.23 -12.43
C GLU A 220 9.46 -4.43 -13.49
N ASN A 221 9.44 -5.59 -14.15
CA ASN A 221 8.43 -5.93 -15.16
C ASN A 221 7.03 -6.17 -14.58
N SER A 222 6.94 -6.39 -13.26
CA SER A 222 5.71 -6.60 -12.50
C SER A 222 5.41 -5.42 -11.59
N TYR A 223 5.97 -4.24 -11.85
CA TYR A 223 5.78 -3.05 -11.03
C TYR A 223 5.36 -1.84 -11.86
N LEU A 224 4.37 -1.11 -11.37
CA LEU A 224 3.95 0.17 -11.93
C LEU A 224 3.81 1.21 -10.82
N CYS A 225 4.54 2.32 -10.94
CA CYS A 225 4.42 3.44 -10.02
C CYS A 225 3.39 4.46 -10.53
N VAL A 226 2.36 4.70 -9.73
CA VAL A 226 1.40 5.81 -9.87
C VAL A 226 1.69 6.79 -8.74
N ALA A 227 2.70 7.64 -8.92
CA ALA A 227 3.17 8.52 -7.86
C ALA A 227 2.07 9.52 -7.46
N THR A 228 1.60 9.43 -6.21
CA THR A 228 0.52 10.28 -5.69
C THR A 228 0.77 10.58 -4.22
N TRP A 229 0.71 11.87 -3.86
CA TRP A 229 0.82 12.33 -2.47
C TRP A 229 -0.29 11.76 -1.58
N ASP A 230 0.01 11.49 -0.30
CA ASP A 230 -1.04 11.06 0.65
C ASP A 230 -2.15 12.12 0.72
N THR A 231 -3.40 11.67 0.90
CA THR A 231 -4.63 12.50 0.80
C THR A 231 -4.94 13.08 -0.58
N ARG A 232 -4.14 12.80 -1.63
CA ARG A 232 -4.43 13.19 -3.02
C ARG A 232 -4.96 12.03 -3.83
N ALA A 233 -5.53 12.35 -4.99
CA ALA A 233 -6.04 11.37 -5.92
C ALA A 233 -5.10 11.21 -7.12
N PRO A 234 -4.87 9.98 -7.61
CA PRO A 234 -4.31 9.77 -8.94
C PRO A 234 -5.21 10.45 -9.97
N GLN A 235 -4.62 11.06 -11.00
CA GLN A 235 -5.38 11.75 -12.04
C GLN A 235 -6.08 10.76 -12.99
N PRO A 236 -7.20 11.12 -13.65
CA PRO A 236 -7.93 10.21 -14.53
C PRO A 236 -7.09 9.48 -15.59
N PRO A 237 -6.13 10.14 -16.28
CA PRO A 237 -5.23 9.45 -17.21
C PRO A 237 -4.27 8.45 -16.54
N GLN A 238 -3.86 8.73 -15.30
CA GLN A 238 -3.01 7.83 -14.52
C GLN A 238 -3.80 6.60 -14.06
N ILE A 239 -5.06 6.80 -13.64
CA ILE A 239 -6.00 5.71 -13.33
C ILE A 239 -6.16 4.82 -14.56
N GLU A 240 -6.48 5.40 -15.71
CA GLU A 240 -6.68 4.66 -16.96
C GLU A 240 -5.43 3.86 -17.37
N SER A 241 -4.24 4.48 -17.32
CA SER A 241 -2.98 3.81 -17.62
C SER A 241 -2.72 2.62 -16.68
N ALA A 242 -2.97 2.81 -15.38
CA ALA A 242 -2.80 1.76 -14.37
C ALA A 242 -3.79 0.61 -14.56
N VAL A 243 -5.05 0.92 -14.87
CA VAL A 243 -6.10 -0.06 -15.15
C VAL A 243 -5.76 -0.87 -16.40
N ARG A 244 -5.42 -0.22 -17.52
CA ARG A 244 -5.01 -0.92 -18.74
C ARG A 244 -3.82 -1.83 -18.51
N TRP A 245 -2.83 -1.36 -17.75
CA TRP A 245 -1.67 -2.19 -17.40
C TRP A 245 -2.08 -3.40 -16.56
N ALA A 246 -2.92 -3.23 -15.54
CA ALA A 246 -3.42 -4.32 -14.70
C ALA A 246 -4.25 -5.34 -15.50
N VAL A 247 -5.14 -4.89 -16.38
CA VAL A 247 -5.94 -5.77 -17.25
C VAL A 247 -5.04 -6.63 -18.13
N ARG A 248 -3.98 -6.06 -18.72
CA ARG A 248 -2.98 -6.84 -19.49
C ARG A 248 -2.22 -7.85 -18.64
N LYS A 249 -1.99 -7.57 -17.35
CA LYS A 249 -1.36 -8.55 -16.44
C LYS A 249 -2.34 -9.66 -16.06
N ARG A 250 -3.61 -9.33 -15.86
CA ARG A 250 -4.67 -10.31 -15.60
C ARG A 250 -4.89 -11.25 -16.77
N SER A 251 -4.82 -10.79 -18.02
CA SER A 251 -4.91 -11.68 -19.19
C SER A 251 -3.74 -12.66 -19.30
N GLN A 252 -2.63 -12.40 -18.61
CA GLN A 252 -1.48 -13.30 -18.46
C GLN A 252 -1.61 -14.23 -17.24
N ASN A 253 -2.80 -14.33 -16.64
CA ASN A 253 -3.07 -15.06 -15.39
C ASN A 253 -2.20 -14.59 -14.22
N LYS A 254 -1.69 -13.35 -14.24
CA LYS A 254 -0.96 -12.79 -13.09
C LYS A 254 -1.93 -12.12 -12.13
N PRO A 255 -1.87 -12.41 -10.82
CA PRO A 255 -2.60 -11.66 -9.81
C PRO A 255 -2.20 -10.18 -9.84
N VAL A 256 -3.10 -9.29 -9.44
CA VAL A 256 -2.83 -7.85 -9.37
C VAL A 256 -2.94 -7.39 -7.93
N TYR A 257 -1.95 -6.62 -7.47
CA TYR A 257 -1.93 -6.01 -6.15
C TYR A 257 -1.83 -4.49 -6.26
N VAL A 258 -2.84 -3.78 -5.77
CA VAL A 258 -2.86 -2.31 -5.75
C VAL A 258 -2.65 -1.83 -4.32
N HIS A 259 -1.58 -1.08 -4.07
CA HIS A 259 -1.28 -0.59 -2.72
C HIS A 259 -1.00 0.90 -2.65
N CYS A 260 -1.21 1.46 -1.45
CA CYS A 260 -0.68 2.75 -1.05
C CYS A 260 0.06 2.58 0.29
N ALA A 261 0.16 3.62 1.13
CA ALA A 261 0.77 3.45 2.46
C ALA A 261 -0.01 2.45 3.34
N TYR A 262 -1.33 2.62 3.42
CA TYR A 262 -2.22 1.87 4.34
C TYR A 262 -3.35 1.09 3.67
N GLY A 263 -3.55 1.26 2.36
CA GLY A 263 -4.65 0.61 1.64
C GLY A 263 -6.02 1.23 1.93
N HIS A 264 -6.10 2.54 2.14
CA HIS A 264 -7.34 3.21 2.53
C HIS A 264 -7.91 4.14 1.44
N GLY A 265 -7.08 4.88 0.71
CA GLY A 265 -7.53 5.95 -0.19
C GLY A 265 -7.05 5.77 -1.63
N ARG A 266 -5.81 6.18 -1.90
CA ARG A 266 -5.18 6.18 -3.24
C ARG A 266 -5.30 4.85 -3.98
N SER A 267 -4.97 3.75 -3.31
CA SER A 267 -5.06 2.41 -3.88
C SER A 267 -6.49 1.94 -4.10
N VAL A 268 -7.43 2.37 -3.24
CA VAL A 268 -8.84 2.06 -3.37
C VAL A 268 -9.43 2.77 -4.58
N CYS A 269 -9.02 4.02 -4.83
CA CYS A 269 -9.38 4.78 -6.02
C CYS A 269 -9.04 3.98 -7.30
N VAL A 270 -7.79 3.55 -7.45
CA VAL A 270 -7.37 2.75 -8.61
C VAL A 270 -8.07 1.38 -8.63
N MET A 271 -8.29 0.76 -7.48
CA MET A 271 -9.00 -0.53 -7.38
C MET A 271 -10.45 -0.43 -7.85
N CYS A 272 -11.18 0.64 -7.49
CA CYS A 272 -12.55 0.86 -7.97
C CYS A 272 -12.59 0.87 -9.51
N ALA A 273 -11.68 1.62 -10.13
CA ALA A 273 -11.59 1.69 -11.58
C ALA A 273 -11.21 0.34 -12.21
N LEU A 274 -10.31 -0.41 -11.58
CA LEU A 274 -9.92 -1.74 -12.04
C LEU A 274 -11.08 -2.74 -12.01
N LEU A 275 -11.88 -2.75 -10.94
CA LEU A 275 -13.03 -3.66 -10.82
C LEU A 275 -14.07 -3.39 -11.90
N VAL A 276 -14.34 -2.12 -12.22
CA VAL A 276 -15.23 -1.73 -13.31
C VAL A 276 -14.69 -2.20 -14.65
N ALA A 277 -13.40 -1.97 -14.93
CA ALA A 277 -12.79 -2.40 -16.19
C ALA A 277 -12.70 -3.93 -16.35
N LEU A 278 -12.67 -4.68 -15.25
CA LEU A 278 -12.75 -6.14 -15.26
C LEU A 278 -14.19 -6.67 -15.38
N GLY A 279 -15.21 -5.80 -15.42
CA GLY A 279 -16.61 -6.19 -15.46
C GLY A 279 -17.11 -6.82 -14.16
N LEU A 280 -16.42 -6.58 -13.05
CA LEU A 280 -16.79 -7.09 -11.72
C LEU A 280 -17.74 -6.16 -10.97
N ALA A 281 -17.84 -4.90 -11.40
CA ALA A 281 -18.74 -3.90 -10.86
C ALA A 281 -19.29 -3.03 -11.99
N ASP A 282 -20.56 -2.64 -11.91
CA ASP A 282 -21.21 -1.83 -12.95
C ASP A 282 -20.66 -0.40 -13.00
N ASP A 283 -20.36 0.18 -11.84
CA ASP A 283 -19.79 1.51 -11.71
C ASP A 283 -18.78 1.60 -10.54
N TRP A 284 -18.11 2.75 -10.44
CA TRP A 284 -17.08 2.96 -9.41
C TRP A 284 -17.68 2.99 -7.99
N LYS A 285 -18.97 3.27 -7.83
CA LYS A 285 -19.67 3.33 -6.53
C LYS A 285 -19.98 1.92 -6.03
N ALA A 286 -20.49 1.05 -6.90
CA ALA A 286 -20.67 -0.37 -6.66
C ALA A 286 -19.32 -1.03 -6.34
N ALA A 287 -18.25 -0.65 -7.05
CA ALA A 287 -16.90 -1.09 -6.74
C ALA A 287 -16.43 -0.60 -5.34
N GLU A 288 -16.68 0.66 -4.97
CA GLU A 288 -16.38 1.17 -3.62
C GLU A 288 -17.10 0.35 -2.54
N GLN A 289 -18.38 0.03 -2.76
CA GLN A 289 -19.19 -0.77 -1.83
C GLN A 289 -18.67 -2.21 -1.69
N MET A 290 -18.33 -2.86 -2.81
CA MET A 290 -17.73 -4.20 -2.81
C MET A 290 -16.42 -4.23 -2.02
N ILE A 291 -15.57 -3.22 -2.18
CA ILE A 291 -14.32 -3.12 -1.43
C ILE A 291 -14.62 -2.87 0.06
N ARG A 292 -15.61 -2.01 0.38
CA ARG A 292 -16.00 -1.65 1.75
C ARG A 292 -16.41 -2.88 2.55
N GLU A 293 -17.17 -3.79 1.95
CA GLU A 293 -17.65 -5.01 2.58
C GLU A 293 -16.50 -5.93 3.01
N LYS A 294 -15.49 -6.06 2.15
CA LYS A 294 -14.32 -6.91 2.43
C LYS A 294 -13.25 -6.20 3.27
N ARG A 295 -13.15 -4.88 3.17
CA ARG A 295 -12.18 -4.02 3.87
C ARG A 295 -12.87 -2.79 4.46
N PRO A 296 -13.45 -2.87 5.67
CA PRO A 296 -14.18 -1.75 6.28
C PRO A 296 -13.33 -0.49 6.53
N SER A 297 -12.00 -0.64 6.62
CA SER A 297 -11.06 0.45 6.92
C SER A 297 -10.78 1.40 5.75
N ILE A 298 -11.36 1.18 4.56
CA ILE A 298 -11.16 2.10 3.44
C ILE A 298 -11.66 3.52 3.79
N SER A 299 -11.05 4.53 3.20
CA SER A 299 -11.37 5.94 3.43
C SER A 299 -11.03 6.73 2.18
N MET A 300 -12.00 6.79 1.27
CA MET A 300 -11.91 7.66 0.10
C MET A 300 -12.41 9.07 0.44
N ASN A 301 -11.63 10.08 0.05
CA ASN A 301 -11.99 11.48 0.19
C ASN A 301 -12.75 11.97 -1.06
N THR A 302 -13.17 13.25 -1.04
CA THR A 302 -13.87 13.89 -2.14
C THR A 302 -13.04 13.96 -3.43
N LEU A 303 -11.71 14.12 -3.31
CA LEU A 303 -10.80 14.17 -4.45
C LEU A 303 -10.74 12.82 -5.19
N HIS A 304 -10.68 11.69 -4.48
CA HIS A 304 -10.71 10.36 -5.09
C HIS A 304 -12.01 10.15 -5.88
N ARG A 305 -13.16 10.48 -5.27
CA ARG A 305 -14.47 10.33 -5.91
C ARG A 305 -14.61 11.24 -7.13
N LYS A 306 -14.15 12.49 -7.05
CA LYS A 306 -14.14 13.41 -8.19
C LYS A 306 -13.30 12.88 -9.34
N SER A 307 -12.10 12.35 -9.05
CA SER A 307 -11.24 11.78 -10.09
C SER A 307 -11.84 10.52 -10.73
N LEU A 308 -12.47 9.66 -9.95
CA LEU A 308 -13.21 8.50 -10.46
C LEU A 308 -14.41 8.90 -11.35
N GLU A 309 -15.13 9.95 -10.96
CA GLU A 309 -16.24 10.49 -11.73
C GLU A 309 -15.78 11.10 -13.06
N GLU A 310 -14.63 11.77 -13.08
CA GLU A 310 -14.02 12.27 -14.32
C GLU A 310 -13.53 11.10 -15.20
N TRP A 311 -12.88 10.11 -14.60
CA TRP A 311 -12.44 8.90 -15.29
C TRP A 311 -13.61 8.12 -15.91
N SER A 312 -14.71 7.93 -15.16
CA SER A 312 -15.88 7.18 -15.67
C SER A 312 -16.56 7.87 -16.84
N LYS A 313 -16.62 9.21 -16.85
CA LYS A 313 -17.13 9.98 -18.00
C LYS A 313 -16.31 9.76 -19.28
N HIS A 314 -15.00 9.59 -19.14
CA HIS A 314 -14.09 9.33 -20.25
C HIS A 314 -14.24 7.91 -20.79
N LEU A 315 -14.63 6.93 -19.95
CA LEU A 315 -15.00 5.59 -20.42
C LEU A 315 -16.31 5.58 -21.22
N LEU A 316 -17.29 6.38 -20.79
CA LEU A 316 -18.62 6.44 -21.41
C LEU A 316 -18.66 7.31 -22.68
N SER A 317 -17.67 8.18 -22.88
CA SER A 317 -17.53 8.96 -24.10
C SER A 317 -16.69 8.16 -25.11
N PRO A 318 -17.28 7.57 -26.18
CA PRO A 318 -16.48 6.84 -27.16
C PRO A 318 -15.47 7.81 -27.78
N SER A 319 -14.19 7.44 -27.76
CA SER A 319 -13.13 8.19 -28.43
C SER A 319 -13.44 8.27 -29.93
N LYS A 320 -14.05 9.38 -30.37
CA LYS A 320 -14.08 9.75 -31.78
C LYS A 320 -12.66 10.14 -32.20
N GLY A 321 -12.01 9.27 -32.98
CA GLY A 321 -10.93 9.63 -33.89
C GLY A 321 -9.52 9.26 -33.46
N SER A 322 -9.08 8.05 -33.81
CA SER A 322 -7.89 7.75 -34.66
C SER A 322 -7.64 6.25 -34.63
N GLY A 323 -7.67 5.63 -35.81
CA GLY A 323 -7.71 4.19 -35.99
C GLY A 323 -6.36 3.50 -35.86
N GLU A 324 -6.42 2.28 -35.33
CA GLU A 324 -5.76 1.01 -35.73
C GLU A 324 -5.91 0.06 -34.53
N SER A 325 -7.04 -0.66 -34.47
CA SER A 325 -7.18 -2.08 -34.85
C SER A 325 -6.43 -3.06 -33.93
N ASP A 326 -7.15 -3.63 -32.96
CA ASP A 326 -7.21 -5.08 -32.67
C ASP A 326 -7.62 -5.50 -31.24
N VAL A 327 -7.87 -4.55 -30.31
CA VAL A 327 -8.18 -4.96 -28.91
C VAL A 327 -9.69 -4.96 -28.59
N SER A 328 -10.49 -4.15 -29.28
CA SER A 328 -11.94 -4.04 -28.99
C SER A 328 -12.77 -5.21 -29.53
N SER A 329 -12.31 -5.91 -30.57
CA SER A 329 -13.03 -7.07 -31.13
C SER A 329 -12.93 -8.30 -30.23
N VAL A 330 -11.84 -8.46 -29.48
CA VAL A 330 -11.65 -9.61 -28.56
C VAL A 330 -12.56 -9.49 -27.34
N ILE A 331 -12.74 -8.28 -26.79
CA ILE A 331 -13.56 -8.06 -25.59
C ILE A 331 -15.06 -8.25 -25.88
N LEU A 332 -15.52 -7.91 -27.09
CA LEU A 332 -16.93 -8.09 -27.47
C LEU A 332 -17.25 -9.49 -28.01
N SER A 333 -16.29 -10.15 -28.68
CA SER A 333 -16.46 -11.52 -29.20
C SER A 333 -16.64 -12.56 -28.07
N ASP A 334 -15.91 -12.41 -26.96
CA ASP A 334 -16.06 -13.30 -25.80
C ASP A 334 -17.37 -13.09 -25.04
N TYR A 335 -17.99 -11.90 -25.19
CA TYR A 335 -19.29 -11.58 -24.58
C TYR A 335 -20.45 -12.35 -25.24
N THR A 336 -20.38 -12.62 -26.56
CA THR A 336 -21.43 -13.36 -27.27
C THR A 336 -21.26 -14.88 -27.15
N ARG A 337 -20.01 -15.38 -27.01
CA ARG A 337 -19.74 -16.82 -26.96
C ARG A 337 -20.06 -17.48 -25.60
N LYS A 338 -20.08 -16.73 -24.50
CA LYS A 338 -20.42 -17.27 -23.16
C LYS A 338 -21.92 -17.27 -22.83
N LYS A 339 -22.78 -16.77 -23.72
CA LYS A 339 -24.22 -16.63 -23.49
C LYS A 339 -25.10 -17.58 -24.32
N HIS A 340 -24.50 -18.57 -24.99
CA HIS A 340 -25.21 -19.62 -25.73
C HIS A 340 -24.77 -21.01 -25.30
#